data_AF-A0AAD8F9V5-F1
#
_entry.id   AF-A0AAD8F9V5-F1
#
_cell.length_a   1.000
_cell.length_b   1.000
_cell.length_c   1.000
_cell.angle_alpha   90.00
_cell.angle_beta   90.00
_cell.angle_gamma   90.00
#
_symmetry.space_group_name_H-M   'P 1'
#
loop_
_entity.id
_entity.type
_entity.pdbx_description
1 polymer ?
#
loop_
_entity_poly.entity_id
_entity_poly.type
_entity_poly.pdbx_seq_one_letter_code
_entity_poly.pdbx_strand_id
1 'polypeptide(L)'
;MAEHAVSEGTKTITKLAEHAVSEGTKTITKLAEHTVIEGTKTITKLAEHAVSEGTKAITRLAEHAVSEGTKTITKLAEHAVSECTKTIAEHAVSEGTKTITKLAEHAVSEGTKTITKLAEHAVIEGTKTITKLAEHAVSEGTKTITRLAEHAVSESTKTITKLAEHAVSECTKTIAEHAVSEGTKTITKLAEHAVSEGTKTITKMAEHAVSGGTKTITKLAEHAVSEGTKTITKLAEHAVIEGTKTITKLAEHAVSEGTKTITKLAEHAVSEGTKTITKLAEHAVSEGTKTITKCTNSKNVL
;
A
#
# COMPACT_ATOMS: atom_id res chain seq x y z
N MET A 1 -11.43 -43.74 32.68
CA MET A 1 -11.47 -42.86 33.86
C MET A 1 -10.78 -41.58 33.45
N ALA A 2 -11.51 -40.47 33.33
CA ALA A 2 -10.90 -39.17 33.08
C ALA A 2 -10.19 -38.73 34.35
N GLU A 3 -8.88 -38.47 34.26
CA GLU A 3 -8.04 -38.07 35.39
C GLU A 3 -8.15 -36.55 35.55
N HIS A 4 -9.20 -36.09 36.24
CA HIS A 4 -9.36 -34.65 36.53
C HIS A 4 -8.30 -34.18 37.52
N ALA A 5 -7.42 -33.29 37.07
CA ALA A 5 -6.40 -32.68 37.91
C ALA A 5 -6.66 -31.18 38.08
N VAL A 6 -6.76 -30.73 39.33
CA VAL A 6 -6.84 -29.32 39.71
C VAL A 6 -5.53 -28.94 40.40
N SER A 7 -4.89 -27.85 39.95
CA SER A 7 -3.64 -27.36 40.53
C SER A 7 -3.75 -25.87 40.86
N GLU A 8 -3.61 -25.52 42.13
CA GLU A 8 -3.65 -24.13 42.61
C GLU A 8 -2.29 -23.70 43.16
N GLY A 9 -1.92 -22.43 42.96
CA GLY A 9 -0.78 -21.78 43.65
C GLY A 9 0.59 -22.40 43.36
N THR A 10 0.74 -23.11 42.25
CA THR A 10 1.93 -23.94 41.98
C THR A 10 3.07 -23.13 41.34
N LYS A 11 4.32 -23.39 41.75
CA LYS A 11 5.48 -22.67 41.19
C LYS A 11 5.78 -23.11 39.75
N THR A 12 5.76 -24.42 39.49
CA THR A 12 6.08 -24.98 38.16
C THR A 12 5.26 -26.24 37.93
N ILE A 13 4.60 -26.34 36.78
CA ILE A 13 3.95 -27.55 36.28
C ILE A 13 4.66 -27.98 35.00
N THR A 14 5.34 -29.12 35.03
CA THR A 14 6.08 -29.63 33.86
C THR A 14 5.13 -30.27 32.84
N LYS A 15 4.12 -31.00 33.31
CA LYS A 15 3.07 -31.61 32.49
C LYS A 15 1.74 -31.52 33.23
N LEU A 16 0.72 -30.95 32.59
CA LEU A 16 -0.66 -30.99 33.09
C LEU A 16 -1.42 -32.12 32.37
N ALA A 17 -2.27 -32.83 33.11
CA ALA A 17 -3.09 -33.93 32.58
C ALA A 17 -4.21 -33.40 31.65
N GLU A 18 -4.86 -34.32 30.93
CA GLU A 18 -6.05 -34.00 30.12
C GLU A 18 -7.20 -33.57 31.04
N HIS A 19 -8.09 -32.68 30.57
CA HIS A 19 -9.24 -32.21 31.36
C HIS A 19 -8.87 -31.58 32.71
N ALA A 20 -7.81 -30.76 32.71
CA ALA A 20 -7.26 -30.15 33.90
C ALA A 20 -7.49 -28.63 33.99
N VAL A 21 -7.54 -28.16 35.23
CA VAL A 21 -7.68 -26.73 35.57
C VAL A 21 -6.46 -26.29 36.39
N SER A 22 -5.86 -25.16 36.02
CA SER A 22 -4.72 -24.58 36.75
C SER A 22 -4.94 -23.10 37.04
N GLU A 23 -4.82 -22.71 38.31
CA GLU A 23 -4.93 -21.32 38.75
C GLU A 23 -3.66 -20.84 39.47
N GLY A 24 -3.19 -19.63 39.12
CA GLY A 24 -2.12 -18.95 39.86
C GLY A 24 -0.72 -19.57 39.69
N THR A 25 -0.51 -20.31 38.60
CA THR A 25 0.76 -21.01 38.34
C THR A 25 1.83 -20.08 37.77
N LYS A 26 3.09 -20.12 38.27
CA LYS A 26 4.13 -19.28 37.66
C LYS A 26 4.55 -19.78 36.27
N THR A 27 4.80 -21.08 36.11
CA THR A 27 5.31 -21.65 34.85
C THR A 27 4.64 -22.97 34.50
N ILE A 28 4.14 -23.10 33.27
CA ILE A 28 3.66 -24.37 32.71
C ILE A 28 4.44 -24.71 31.44
N THR A 29 5.08 -25.88 31.39
CA THR A 29 5.93 -26.26 30.26
C THR A 29 5.16 -26.97 29.14
N LYS A 30 4.28 -27.92 29.48
CA LYS A 30 3.48 -28.65 28.48
C LYS A 30 2.11 -29.01 29.05
N LEU A 31 1.07 -28.78 28.27
CA LEU A 31 -0.29 -29.22 28.59
C LEU A 31 -0.70 -30.41 27.72
N ALA A 32 -1.62 -31.20 28.23
CA ALA A 32 -2.44 -32.12 27.46
C ALA A 32 -3.74 -31.43 27.01
N GLU A 33 -4.58 -32.12 26.25
CA GLU A 33 -5.78 -31.56 25.62
C GLU A 33 -6.86 -31.15 26.65
N HIS A 34 -7.74 -30.23 26.26
CA HIS A 34 -8.90 -29.78 27.06
C HIS A 34 -8.56 -29.18 28.43
N THR A 35 -7.77 -28.11 28.45
CA THR A 35 -7.31 -27.49 29.70
C THR A 35 -7.73 -26.04 29.83
N VAL A 36 -8.05 -25.61 31.05
CA VAL A 36 -8.35 -24.21 31.39
C VAL A 36 -7.28 -23.67 32.35
N ILE A 37 -6.70 -22.52 32.01
CA ILE A 37 -5.62 -21.91 32.79
C ILE A 37 -5.94 -20.46 33.09
N GLU A 38 -5.83 -20.09 34.37
CA GLU A 38 -6.00 -18.71 34.81
C GLU A 38 -4.77 -18.21 35.57
N GLY A 39 -4.37 -16.97 35.30
CA GLY A 39 -3.38 -16.24 36.11
C GLY A 39 -1.96 -16.79 36.04
N THR A 40 -1.51 -17.23 34.85
CA THR A 40 -0.18 -17.84 34.66
C THR A 40 0.89 -16.84 34.19
N LYS A 41 2.14 -16.92 34.71
CA LYS A 41 3.20 -16.03 34.18
C LYS A 41 3.76 -16.50 32.85
N THR A 42 3.96 -17.80 32.66
CA THR A 42 4.59 -18.31 31.43
C THR A 42 4.07 -19.69 31.06
N ILE A 43 3.63 -19.84 29.80
CA ILE A 43 3.28 -21.12 29.19
C ILE A 43 4.21 -21.35 27.99
N THR A 44 4.92 -22.48 27.96
CA THR A 44 5.79 -22.80 26.82
C THR A 44 4.97 -23.34 25.63
N LYS A 45 4.07 -24.30 25.87
CA LYS A 45 3.15 -24.81 24.84
C LYS A 45 1.76 -24.96 25.45
N LEU A 46 0.81 -24.17 24.96
CA LEU A 46 -0.61 -24.41 25.23
C LEU A 46 -1.10 -25.49 24.24
N ALA A 47 -1.86 -26.47 24.75
CA ALA A 47 -2.30 -27.64 23.98
C ALA A 47 -3.54 -27.33 23.14
N GLU A 48 -3.99 -28.31 22.36
CA GLU A 48 -5.22 -28.22 21.58
C GLU A 48 -6.44 -28.13 22.50
N HIS A 49 -7.47 -27.40 22.05
CA HIS A 49 -8.70 -27.16 22.80
C HIS A 49 -8.48 -26.57 24.21
N ALA A 50 -7.47 -25.74 24.36
CA ALA A 50 -7.13 -25.11 25.63
C ALA A 50 -7.47 -23.61 25.63
N VAL A 51 -7.89 -23.13 26.80
CA VAL A 51 -8.22 -21.72 27.05
C VAL A 51 -7.26 -21.19 28.12
N SER A 52 -6.66 -20.03 27.86
CA SER A 52 -5.79 -19.36 28.84
C SER A 52 -6.12 -17.88 29.02
N GLU A 53 -6.43 -17.53 30.26
CA GLU A 53 -6.78 -16.19 30.71
C GLU A 53 -5.67 -15.57 31.57
N GLY A 54 -5.37 -14.29 31.29
CA GLY A 54 -4.46 -13.49 32.12
C GLY A 54 -2.99 -13.93 32.10
N THR A 55 -2.54 -14.59 31.01
CA THR A 55 -1.18 -15.12 30.93
C THR A 55 -0.14 -14.07 30.52
N LYS A 56 0.98 -13.94 31.25
CA LYS A 56 1.99 -12.93 30.84
C LYS A 56 2.71 -13.28 29.52
N ALA A 57 3.01 -14.56 29.26
CA ALA A 57 3.65 -14.97 28.02
C ALA A 57 3.31 -16.41 27.61
N ILE A 58 2.96 -16.61 26.33
CA ILE A 58 2.81 -17.92 25.69
C ILE A 58 3.84 -18.04 24.56
N THR A 59 4.65 -19.09 24.57
CA THR A 59 5.63 -19.28 23.48
C THR A 59 4.95 -19.85 22.24
N ARG A 60 4.06 -20.84 22.39
CA ARG A 60 3.32 -21.44 21.28
C ARG A 60 1.89 -21.77 21.70
N LEU A 61 0.91 -21.17 21.02
CA LEU A 61 -0.51 -21.52 21.12
C LEU A 61 -0.81 -22.60 20.07
N ALA A 62 -1.40 -23.74 20.46
CA ALA A 62 -1.72 -24.84 19.53
C ALA A 62 -3.07 -24.60 18.83
N GLU A 63 -3.44 -25.54 17.96
CA GLU A 63 -4.67 -25.48 17.17
C GLU A 63 -5.91 -25.48 18.07
N HIS A 64 -6.97 -24.78 17.66
CA HIS A 64 -8.21 -24.61 18.43
C HIS A 64 -8.03 -24.08 19.86
N ALA A 65 -6.91 -23.40 20.14
CA ALA A 65 -6.66 -22.80 21.44
C ALA A 65 -6.96 -21.30 21.42
N VAL A 66 -7.47 -20.81 22.55
CA VAL A 66 -7.87 -19.41 22.75
C VAL A 66 -7.05 -18.83 23.89
N SER A 67 -6.61 -17.58 23.74
CA SER A 67 -6.02 -16.85 24.86
C SER A 67 -6.36 -15.38 24.87
N GLU A 68 -7.03 -14.96 25.95
CA GLU A 68 -7.36 -13.56 26.23
C GLU A 68 -6.49 -13.00 27.37
N GLY A 69 -6.27 -11.68 27.33
CA GLY A 69 -5.45 -10.99 28.33
C GLY A 69 -3.96 -11.37 28.31
N THR A 70 -3.51 -12.16 27.31
CA THR A 70 -2.11 -12.56 27.20
C THR A 70 -1.24 -11.42 26.72
N LYS A 71 -0.13 -11.10 27.40
CA LYS A 71 0.71 -9.94 26.97
C LYS A 71 1.60 -10.21 25.77
N THR A 72 1.97 -11.47 25.52
CA THR A 72 2.83 -11.84 24.40
C THR A 72 2.63 -13.30 24.01
N ILE A 73 2.19 -13.53 22.79
CA ILE A 73 2.24 -14.82 22.10
C ILE A 73 3.33 -14.78 21.03
N THR A 74 4.26 -15.73 21.08
CA THR A 74 5.35 -15.76 20.08
C THR A 74 4.90 -16.43 18.78
N LYS A 75 4.15 -17.54 18.86
CA LYS A 75 3.61 -18.26 17.69
C LYS A 75 2.17 -18.70 17.96
N LEU A 76 1.26 -18.35 17.07
CA LEU A 76 -0.12 -18.82 17.02
C LEU A 76 -0.22 -19.90 15.94
N ALA A 77 -0.76 -21.08 16.27
CA ALA A 77 -1.00 -22.16 15.31
C ALA A 77 -2.30 -21.93 14.52
N GLU A 78 -2.60 -22.83 13.57
CA GLU A 78 -3.83 -22.81 12.78
C GLU A 78 -5.09 -22.82 13.66
N HIS A 79 -6.17 -22.18 13.21
CA HIS A 79 -7.46 -22.12 13.91
C HIS A 79 -7.42 -21.59 15.36
N ALA A 80 -6.36 -20.87 15.74
CA ALA A 80 -6.20 -20.31 17.07
C ALA A 80 -6.48 -18.80 17.08
N VAL A 81 -6.91 -18.28 18.24
CA VAL A 81 -7.35 -16.88 18.41
C VAL A 81 -6.60 -16.20 19.56
N SER A 82 -6.09 -14.98 19.34
CA SER A 82 -5.45 -14.20 20.41
C SER A 82 -5.35 -12.69 20.15
N GLU A 83 -5.43 -11.92 21.24
CA GLU A 83 -5.34 -10.45 21.28
C GLU A 83 -3.89 -9.88 21.23
N CYS A 84 -2.85 -10.72 21.25
CA CYS A 84 -1.47 -10.22 21.41
C CYS A 84 -0.42 -11.17 20.82
N THR A 85 -0.26 -11.16 19.49
CA THR A 85 0.59 -12.14 18.79
C THR A 85 1.70 -11.51 17.95
N LYS A 86 2.93 -12.05 18.03
CA LYS A 86 4.06 -11.63 17.17
C LYS A 86 4.14 -12.39 15.85
N THR A 87 3.71 -13.64 15.80
CA THR A 87 3.68 -14.46 14.58
C THR A 87 2.42 -15.29 14.52
N ILE A 88 1.69 -15.18 13.43
CA ILE A 88 0.39 -15.82 13.20
C ILE A 88 0.54 -16.85 12.09
N ALA A 89 0.13 -18.10 12.34
CA ALA A 89 0.10 -19.16 11.34
C ALA A 89 -1.16 -19.06 10.46
N GLU A 90 -1.32 -20.01 9.55
CA GLU A 90 -2.41 -20.04 8.57
C GLU A 90 -3.77 -20.12 9.26
N HIS A 91 -4.84 -19.58 8.67
CA HIS A 91 -6.21 -19.66 9.22
C HIS A 91 -6.39 -19.20 10.68
N ALA A 92 -5.59 -18.25 11.14
CA ALA A 92 -5.64 -17.73 12.50
C ALA A 92 -6.09 -16.26 12.54
N VAL A 93 -6.67 -15.85 13.67
CA VAL A 93 -7.27 -14.53 13.88
C VAL A 93 -6.57 -13.81 15.02
N SER A 94 -6.25 -12.52 14.82
CA SER A 94 -5.70 -11.69 15.89
C SER A 94 -6.26 -10.27 15.91
N GLU A 95 -6.68 -9.85 17.10
CA GLU A 95 -7.23 -8.53 17.38
C GLU A 95 -6.27 -7.71 18.28
N GLY A 96 -6.35 -6.37 18.24
CA GLY A 96 -5.76 -5.50 19.28
C GLY A 96 -4.22 -5.50 19.39
N THR A 97 -3.53 -6.06 18.40
CA THR A 97 -2.10 -6.35 18.54
C THR A 97 -1.20 -5.14 18.28
N LYS A 98 -0.14 -4.97 19.10
CA LYS A 98 0.84 -3.89 18.86
C LYS A 98 1.72 -4.15 17.64
N THR A 99 2.27 -5.36 17.50
CA THR A 99 3.21 -5.68 16.43
C THR A 99 3.07 -7.13 15.99
N ILE A 100 2.80 -7.35 14.70
CA ILE A 100 2.90 -8.65 14.03
C ILE A 100 4.13 -8.62 13.12
N THR A 101 5.07 -9.52 13.36
CA THR A 101 6.28 -9.63 12.54
C THR A 101 6.05 -10.46 11.28
N LYS A 102 5.24 -11.52 11.38
CA LYS A 102 4.85 -12.37 10.26
C LYS A 102 3.40 -12.82 10.42
N LEU A 103 2.59 -12.56 9.40
CA LEU A 103 1.22 -13.05 9.25
C LEU A 103 1.22 -14.02 8.08
N ALA A 104 0.82 -15.28 8.32
CA ALA A 104 0.80 -16.33 7.30
C ALA A 104 -0.47 -16.26 6.41
N GLU A 105 -0.63 -17.24 5.51
CA GLU A 105 -1.70 -17.27 4.53
C GLU A 105 -3.09 -17.38 5.18
N HIS A 106 -4.13 -16.87 4.52
CA HIS A 106 -5.52 -16.97 5.00
C HIS A 106 -5.78 -16.45 6.43
N ALA A 107 -4.93 -15.56 6.92
CA ALA A 107 -5.03 -15.02 8.27
C ALA A 107 -5.75 -13.65 8.30
N VAL A 108 -6.40 -13.36 9.42
CA VAL A 108 -7.17 -12.12 9.63
C VAL A 108 -6.57 -11.33 10.79
N SER A 109 -6.39 -10.01 10.61
CA SER A 109 -5.97 -9.13 11.69
C SER A 109 -6.73 -7.82 11.75
N GLU A 110 -7.19 -7.47 12.95
CA GLU A 110 -7.90 -6.22 13.23
C GLU A 110 -7.18 -5.39 14.30
N GLY A 111 -7.13 -4.07 14.12
CA GLY A 111 -6.66 -3.14 15.14
C GLY A 111 -5.15 -3.16 15.40
N THR A 112 -4.35 -3.63 14.44
CA THR A 112 -2.91 -3.79 14.61
C THR A 112 -2.12 -2.48 14.43
N LYS A 113 -1.17 -2.13 15.32
CA LYS A 113 -0.34 -0.93 15.04
C LYS A 113 0.65 -1.16 13.89
N THR A 114 1.38 -2.28 13.90
CA THR A 114 2.42 -2.54 12.89
C THR A 114 2.42 -3.99 12.41
N ILE A 115 2.39 -4.19 11.09
CA ILE A 115 2.61 -5.48 10.42
C ILE A 115 3.87 -5.39 9.55
N THR A 116 4.84 -6.28 9.78
CA THR A 116 6.13 -6.23 9.07
C THR A 116 6.11 -7.03 7.77
N LYS A 117 5.59 -8.25 7.79
CA LYS A 117 5.49 -9.12 6.62
C LYS A 117 4.17 -9.87 6.61
N LEU A 118 3.49 -9.81 5.48
CA LEU A 118 2.31 -10.61 5.16
C LEU A 118 2.68 -11.74 4.20
N ALA A 119 1.97 -12.86 4.28
CA ALA A 119 1.92 -13.91 3.25
C ALA A 119 0.61 -13.80 2.44
N GLU A 120 0.40 -14.63 1.45
CA GLU A 120 -0.70 -14.47 0.48
C GLU A 120 -2.10 -14.57 1.12
N HIS A 121 -3.13 -14.01 0.49
CA HIS A 121 -4.54 -14.16 0.90
C HIS A 121 -4.91 -13.74 2.34
N ALA A 122 -4.48 -12.56 2.78
CA ALA A 122 -4.83 -12.05 4.11
C ALA A 122 -5.74 -10.83 4.08
N VAL A 123 -6.55 -10.69 5.13
CA VAL A 123 -7.48 -9.56 5.35
C VAL A 123 -7.03 -8.77 6.58
N ILE A 124 -6.81 -7.46 6.40
CA ILE A 124 -6.30 -6.58 7.46
C ILE A 124 -7.18 -5.33 7.59
N GLU A 125 -7.61 -5.05 8.81
CA GLU A 125 -8.40 -3.86 9.13
C GLU A 125 -7.74 -3.01 10.22
N GLY A 126 -7.81 -1.69 10.08
CA GLY A 126 -7.49 -0.75 11.16
C GLY A 126 -6.00 -0.65 11.50
N THR A 127 -5.11 -0.86 10.51
CA THR A 127 -3.66 -0.90 10.76
C THR A 127 -2.94 0.46 10.64
N LYS A 128 -1.99 0.79 11.53
CA LYS A 128 -1.21 2.04 11.32
C LYS A 128 -0.16 1.89 10.23
N THR A 129 0.64 0.83 10.28
CA THR A 129 1.77 0.65 9.35
C THR A 129 1.88 -0.79 8.87
N ILE A 130 1.95 -0.97 7.55
CA ILE A 130 2.30 -2.24 6.89
C ILE A 130 3.59 -2.05 6.09
N THR A 131 4.61 -2.86 6.35
CA THR A 131 5.88 -2.75 5.60
C THR A 131 5.80 -3.47 4.25
N LYS A 132 5.20 -4.67 4.19
CA LYS A 132 4.97 -5.40 2.94
C LYS A 132 3.61 -6.08 3.00
N LEU A 133 2.69 -5.64 2.15
CA LEU A 133 1.47 -6.37 1.83
C LEU A 133 1.80 -7.37 0.71
N ALA A 134 1.40 -8.63 0.86
CA ALA A 134 1.66 -9.71 -0.10
C ALA A 134 0.57 -9.78 -1.18
N GLU A 135 0.74 -10.71 -2.12
CA GLU A 135 -0.19 -10.92 -3.22
C GLU A 135 -1.57 -11.37 -2.72
N HIS A 136 -2.62 -10.97 -3.43
CA HIS A 136 -4.02 -11.27 -3.10
C HIS A 136 -4.48 -10.86 -1.69
N ALA A 137 -3.78 -9.90 -1.07
CA ALA A 137 -4.16 -9.35 0.22
C ALA A 137 -5.04 -8.12 0.08
N VAL A 138 -5.96 -7.95 1.03
CA VAL A 138 -6.84 -6.79 1.15
C VAL A 138 -6.55 -6.07 2.46
N SER A 139 -6.34 -4.76 2.39
CA SER A 139 -6.18 -3.92 3.58
C SER A 139 -7.11 -2.71 3.57
N GLU A 140 -7.82 -2.48 4.67
CA GLU A 140 -8.69 -1.33 4.86
C GLU A 140 -8.22 -0.46 6.04
N GLY A 141 -8.36 0.86 5.89
CA GLY A 141 -8.13 1.82 6.98
C GLY A 141 -6.66 1.97 7.39
N THR A 142 -5.72 1.66 6.48
CA THR A 142 -4.30 1.66 6.81
C THR A 142 -3.66 3.05 6.70
N LYS A 143 -2.87 3.52 7.69
CA LYS A 143 -2.24 4.86 7.52
C LYS A 143 -1.10 4.82 6.50
N THR A 144 -0.22 3.83 6.58
CA THR A 144 0.97 3.75 5.73
C THR A 144 1.24 2.32 5.26
N ILE A 145 1.37 2.14 3.95
CA ILE A 145 1.88 0.91 3.32
C ILE A 145 3.20 1.24 2.62
N THR A 146 4.28 0.52 2.95
CA THR A 146 5.57 0.76 2.30
C THR A 146 5.63 0.10 0.93
N ARG A 147 5.11 -1.13 0.80
CA ARG A 147 5.02 -1.84 -0.47
C ARG A 147 3.73 -2.64 -0.56
N LEU A 148 2.95 -2.37 -1.59
CA LEU A 148 1.79 -3.14 -2.01
C LEU A 148 2.24 -4.09 -3.15
N ALA A 149 2.02 -5.40 -2.98
CA ALA A 149 2.41 -6.41 -3.98
C ALA A 149 1.36 -6.55 -5.10
N GLU A 150 1.66 -7.39 -6.08
CA GLU A 150 0.80 -7.68 -7.22
C GLU A 150 -0.57 -8.22 -6.77
N HIS A 151 -1.64 -7.88 -7.48
CA HIS A 151 -3.03 -8.26 -7.16
C HIS A 151 -3.53 -7.90 -5.75
N ALA A 152 -2.82 -7.02 -5.04
CA ALA A 152 -3.24 -6.58 -3.72
C ALA A 152 -4.07 -5.29 -3.81
N VAL A 153 -5.08 -5.19 -2.95
CA VAL A 153 -6.02 -4.06 -2.91
C VAL A 153 -5.90 -3.35 -1.57
N SER A 154 -5.86 -2.02 -1.61
CA SER A 154 -5.79 -1.19 -0.41
C SER A 154 -6.79 -0.05 -0.48
N GLU A 155 -7.76 -0.08 0.42
CA GLU A 155 -8.79 0.96 0.56
C GLU A 155 -8.52 1.86 1.77
N SER A 156 -8.90 3.13 1.67
CA SER A 156 -8.76 4.12 2.74
C SER A 156 -7.32 4.31 3.26
N THR A 157 -6.30 4.02 2.42
CA THR A 157 -4.89 4.17 2.81
C THR A 157 -4.37 5.58 2.59
N LYS A 158 -3.73 6.19 3.62
CA LYS A 158 -3.25 7.58 3.49
C LYS A 158 -1.97 7.73 2.67
N THR A 159 -1.12 6.72 2.66
CA THR A 159 0.15 6.76 1.94
C THR A 159 0.61 5.35 1.56
N ILE A 160 0.73 5.11 0.26
CA ILE A 160 1.49 3.98 -0.29
C ILE A 160 2.80 4.48 -0.87
N THR A 161 3.92 3.89 -0.46
CA THR A 161 5.25 4.33 -0.94
C THR A 161 5.58 3.72 -2.31
N LYS A 162 5.27 2.43 -2.51
CA LYS A 162 5.48 1.70 -3.76
C LYS A 162 4.30 0.77 -4.04
N LEU A 163 3.74 0.90 -5.23
CA LEU A 163 2.76 0.00 -5.82
C LEU A 163 3.51 -0.97 -6.75
N ALA A 164 3.27 -2.28 -6.66
CA ALA A 164 3.80 -3.26 -7.61
C ALA A 164 2.94 -3.33 -8.89
N GLU A 165 3.36 -4.13 -9.86
CA GLU A 165 2.60 -4.41 -11.09
C GLU A 165 1.19 -4.90 -10.77
N HIS A 166 0.21 -4.54 -11.61
CA HIS A 166 -1.20 -4.93 -11.50
C HIS A 166 -1.92 -4.61 -10.17
N ALA A 167 -1.34 -3.76 -9.31
CA ALA A 167 -1.98 -3.33 -8.09
C ALA A 167 -2.77 -2.03 -8.29
N VAL A 168 -3.83 -1.85 -7.50
CA VAL A 168 -4.74 -0.69 -7.56
C VAL A 168 -4.78 0.00 -6.20
N SER A 169 -4.64 1.33 -6.19
CA SER A 169 -4.72 2.11 -4.95
C SER A 169 -5.12 3.57 -5.15
N GLU A 170 -5.93 4.03 -4.21
CA GLU A 170 -6.11 5.45 -3.93
C GLU A 170 -4.97 5.93 -3.00
N CYS A 171 -4.24 6.99 -3.38
CA CYS A 171 -3.15 7.63 -2.61
C CYS A 171 -1.76 6.95 -2.63
N THR A 172 -1.11 6.94 -3.80
CA THR A 172 0.25 6.38 -3.98
C THR A 172 1.33 7.42 -4.35
N LYS A 173 2.51 7.34 -3.73
CA LYS A 173 3.66 8.21 -4.06
C LYS A 173 4.51 7.72 -5.24
N THR A 174 4.63 6.40 -5.43
CA THR A 174 5.37 5.80 -6.56
C THR A 174 4.57 4.64 -7.13
N ILE A 175 4.29 4.71 -8.42
CA ILE A 175 3.49 3.73 -9.16
C ILE A 175 4.44 2.97 -10.07
N ALA A 176 4.46 1.63 -9.97
CA ALA A 176 5.24 0.76 -10.85
C ALA A 176 4.52 0.53 -12.19
N GLU A 177 5.15 -0.26 -13.05
CA GLU A 177 4.65 -0.60 -14.37
C GLU A 177 3.29 -1.30 -14.28
N HIS A 178 2.41 -1.11 -15.27
CA HIS A 178 1.07 -1.72 -15.33
C HIS A 178 0.16 -1.48 -14.10
N ALA A 179 0.43 -0.47 -13.29
CA ALA A 179 -0.36 -0.15 -12.11
C ALA A 179 -1.26 1.08 -12.33
N VAL A 180 -2.38 1.12 -11.61
CA VAL A 180 -3.40 2.17 -11.72
C VAL A 180 -3.59 2.88 -10.37
N SER A 181 -3.67 4.21 -10.40
CA SER A 181 -4.01 5.00 -9.21
C SER A 181 -5.03 6.09 -9.51
N GLU A 182 -5.95 6.29 -8.58
CA GLU A 182 -6.99 7.32 -8.66
C GLU A 182 -6.93 8.26 -7.43
N GLY A 183 -7.33 9.52 -7.63
CA GLY A 183 -7.57 10.47 -6.54
C GLY A 183 -6.32 10.91 -5.75
N THR A 184 -5.13 10.77 -6.33
CA THR A 184 -3.87 10.94 -5.59
C THR A 184 -3.44 12.41 -5.44
N LYS A 185 -2.94 12.78 -4.24
CA LYS A 185 -2.38 14.13 -4.03
C LYS A 185 -1.04 14.33 -4.74
N THR A 186 -0.10 13.40 -4.57
CA THR A 186 1.26 13.55 -5.11
C THR A 186 1.82 12.22 -5.56
N ILE A 187 2.18 12.12 -6.85
CA ILE A 187 2.97 11.05 -7.43
C ILE A 187 4.39 11.60 -7.71
N THR A 188 5.40 10.96 -7.16
CA THR A 188 6.80 11.32 -7.37
C THR A 188 7.35 10.68 -8.64
N LYS A 189 6.94 9.45 -8.94
CA LYS A 189 7.29 8.73 -10.17
C LYS A 189 6.10 7.85 -10.60
N LEU A 190 5.63 8.08 -11.83
CA LEU A 190 4.72 7.22 -12.58
C LEU A 190 5.59 6.44 -13.58
N ALA A 191 5.61 5.11 -13.48
CA ALA A 191 6.42 4.24 -14.34
C ALA A 191 5.79 4.02 -15.72
N GLU A 192 6.47 3.25 -16.57
CA GLU A 192 6.02 2.88 -17.90
C GLU A 192 4.69 2.13 -17.85
N HIS A 193 3.83 2.30 -18.85
CA HIS A 193 2.49 1.66 -18.90
C HIS A 193 1.58 1.88 -17.68
N ALA A 194 1.91 2.83 -16.79
CA ALA A 194 1.10 3.13 -15.61
C ALA A 194 0.08 4.23 -15.91
N VAL A 195 -1.06 4.17 -15.22
CA VAL A 195 -2.18 5.10 -15.39
C VAL A 195 -2.48 5.83 -14.09
N SER A 196 -2.70 7.14 -14.16
CA SER A 196 -3.10 7.96 -13.02
C SER A 196 -4.22 8.95 -13.35
N GLU A 197 -5.34 8.84 -12.65
CA GLU A 197 -6.48 9.77 -12.79
C GLU A 197 -6.68 10.67 -11.56
N GLY A 198 -6.99 11.95 -11.81
CA GLY A 198 -7.38 12.90 -10.76
C GLY A 198 -6.24 13.33 -9.82
N THR A 199 -4.99 13.39 -10.32
CA THR A 199 -3.82 13.68 -9.49
C THR A 199 -3.52 15.17 -9.32
N LYS A 200 -3.20 15.67 -8.11
CA LYS A 200 -2.79 17.09 -7.97
C LYS A 200 -1.40 17.36 -8.55
N THR A 201 -0.42 16.52 -8.24
CA THR A 201 0.97 16.73 -8.69
C THR A 201 1.64 15.43 -9.11
N ILE A 202 2.20 15.40 -10.33
CA ILE A 202 3.12 14.37 -10.80
C ILE A 202 4.50 14.99 -11.03
N THR A 203 5.54 14.44 -10.39
CA THR A 203 6.91 14.99 -10.50
C THR A 203 7.63 14.45 -11.73
N LYS A 204 7.50 13.15 -12.01
CA LYS A 204 8.09 12.49 -13.18
C LYS A 204 7.11 11.44 -13.72
N MET A 205 6.79 11.54 -15.01
CA MET A 205 6.10 10.51 -15.78
C MET A 205 7.09 9.87 -16.74
N ALA A 206 7.12 8.54 -16.76
CA ALA A 206 7.94 7.75 -17.67
C ALA A 206 7.29 7.61 -19.06
N GLU A 207 7.99 6.93 -19.96
CA GLU A 207 7.53 6.62 -21.30
C GLU A 207 6.26 5.78 -21.26
N HIS A 208 5.35 5.93 -22.25
CA HIS A 208 4.07 5.22 -22.32
C HIS A 208 3.13 5.36 -21.11
N ALA A 209 3.43 6.24 -20.16
CA ALA A 209 2.57 6.52 -19.02
C ALA A 209 1.41 7.46 -19.42
N VAL A 210 0.25 7.27 -18.79
CA VAL A 210 -0.96 8.05 -19.05
C VAL A 210 -1.43 8.76 -17.79
N SER A 211 -1.80 10.04 -17.90
CA SER A 211 -2.48 10.75 -16.81
C SER A 211 -3.62 11.65 -17.27
N GLY A 212 -4.77 11.55 -16.64
CA GLY A 212 -5.91 12.45 -16.79
C GLY A 212 -6.20 13.29 -15.55
N GLY A 213 -6.75 14.49 -15.78
CA GLY A 213 -7.25 15.38 -14.71
C GLY A 213 -6.16 15.91 -13.77
N THR A 214 -4.93 16.10 -14.25
CA THR A 214 -3.79 16.44 -13.38
C THR A 214 -3.58 17.94 -13.17
N LYS A 215 -3.36 18.43 -11.94
CA LYS A 215 -3.09 19.87 -11.75
C LYS A 215 -1.68 20.27 -12.19
N THR A 216 -0.65 19.47 -11.94
CA THR A 216 0.73 19.83 -12.32
C THR A 216 1.56 18.62 -12.67
N ILE A 217 2.22 18.65 -13.83
CA ILE A 217 3.26 17.69 -14.24
C ILE A 217 4.59 18.44 -14.38
N THR A 218 5.61 17.99 -13.65
CA THR A 218 6.92 18.67 -13.68
C THR A 218 7.80 18.17 -14.84
N LYS A 219 7.83 16.87 -15.08
CA LYS A 219 8.55 16.24 -16.19
C LYS A 219 7.70 15.13 -16.80
N LEU A 220 7.47 15.23 -18.10
CA LEU A 220 6.77 14.26 -18.92
C LEU A 220 7.79 13.68 -19.92
N ALA A 221 7.98 12.36 -19.91
CA ALA A 221 8.93 11.65 -20.78
C ALA A 221 8.35 11.43 -22.19
N GLU A 222 9.14 10.78 -23.05
CA GLU A 222 8.79 10.51 -24.44
C GLU A 222 7.57 9.59 -24.52
N HIS A 223 6.77 9.68 -25.60
CA HIS A 223 5.56 8.86 -25.80
C HIS A 223 4.52 8.84 -24.66
N ALA A 224 4.64 9.71 -23.67
CA ALA A 224 3.69 9.82 -22.58
C ALA A 224 2.49 10.69 -22.99
N VAL A 225 1.32 10.39 -22.41
CA VAL A 225 0.05 11.06 -22.73
C VAL A 225 -0.49 11.78 -21.49
N SER A 226 -0.92 13.02 -21.66
CA SER A 226 -1.54 13.82 -20.59
C SER A 226 -2.79 14.54 -21.07
N GLU A 227 -3.92 14.30 -20.41
CA GLU A 227 -5.20 14.97 -20.68
C GLU A 227 -5.64 15.84 -19.49
N GLY A 228 -6.17 17.04 -19.78
CA GLY A 228 -6.81 17.89 -18.78
C GLY A 228 -5.84 18.50 -17.75
N THR A 229 -4.57 18.69 -18.13
CA THR A 229 -3.53 19.14 -17.19
C THR A 229 -3.49 20.67 -17.01
N LYS A 230 -3.44 21.21 -15.78
CA LYS A 230 -3.32 22.68 -15.64
C LYS A 230 -1.94 23.20 -16.04
N THR A 231 -0.87 22.56 -15.59
CA THR A 231 0.51 23.05 -15.83
C THR A 231 1.47 21.91 -16.16
N ILE A 232 2.21 22.04 -17.26
CA ILE A 232 3.33 21.17 -17.63
C ILE A 232 4.62 22.01 -17.70
N THR A 233 5.67 21.59 -17.00
CA THR A 233 6.91 22.37 -16.90
C THR A 233 7.96 21.97 -17.94
N LYS A 234 8.17 20.66 -18.14
CA LYS A 234 9.12 20.14 -19.11
C LYS A 234 8.56 18.90 -19.78
N LEU A 235 8.68 18.88 -21.09
CA LEU A 235 8.32 17.77 -21.95
C LEU A 235 9.58 17.18 -22.59
N ALA A 236 9.59 15.88 -22.83
CA ALA A 236 10.53 15.21 -23.72
C ALA A 236 9.90 15.02 -25.11
N GLU A 237 10.65 14.50 -26.06
CA GLU A 237 10.21 14.37 -27.46
C GLU A 237 8.99 13.43 -27.60
N HIS A 238 8.21 13.53 -28.68
CA HIS A 238 7.11 12.59 -28.99
C HIS A 238 5.95 12.47 -27.99
N ALA A 239 5.82 13.36 -27.01
CA ALA A 239 4.68 13.34 -26.08
C ALA A 239 3.43 14.01 -26.67
N VAL A 240 2.25 13.54 -26.24
CA VAL A 240 0.93 14.06 -26.66
C VAL A 240 0.20 14.68 -25.47
N ILE A 241 -0.26 15.92 -25.64
CA ILE A 241 -0.92 16.70 -24.60
C ILE A 241 -2.24 17.28 -25.10
N GLU A 242 -3.30 17.09 -24.33
CA GLU A 242 -4.62 17.66 -24.62
C GLU A 242 -5.14 18.48 -23.43
N GLY A 243 -5.76 19.63 -23.73
CA GLY A 243 -6.54 20.40 -22.75
C GLY A 243 -5.71 21.04 -21.65
N THR A 244 -4.55 21.62 -21.98
CA THR A 244 -3.62 22.18 -20.98
C THR A 244 -3.73 23.70 -20.78
N LYS A 245 -3.61 24.23 -19.55
CA LYS A 245 -3.57 25.71 -19.39
C LYS A 245 -2.20 26.28 -19.74
N THR A 246 -1.14 25.74 -19.17
CA THR A 246 0.20 26.32 -19.33
C THR A 246 1.25 25.24 -19.60
N ILE A 247 2.00 25.41 -20.68
CA ILE A 247 3.21 24.62 -20.98
C ILE A 247 4.42 25.55 -20.95
N THR A 248 5.42 25.24 -20.13
CA THR A 248 6.63 26.07 -20.03
C THR A 248 7.64 25.76 -21.15
N LYS A 249 7.80 24.49 -21.51
CA LYS A 249 8.66 24.04 -22.60
C LYS A 249 8.02 22.84 -23.31
N LEU A 250 7.65 23.02 -24.57
CA LEU A 250 7.28 21.94 -25.48
C LEU A 250 8.53 21.53 -26.26
N ALA A 251 8.89 20.24 -26.20
CA ALA A 251 10.08 19.69 -26.86
C ALA A 251 9.81 19.36 -28.33
N GLU A 252 10.85 18.96 -29.06
CA GLU A 252 10.78 18.60 -30.47
C GLU A 252 9.84 17.40 -30.67
N HIS A 253 9.17 17.34 -31.81
CA HIS A 253 8.21 16.29 -32.16
C HIS A 253 7.02 16.08 -31.20
N ALA A 254 6.85 16.94 -30.20
CA ALA A 254 5.71 16.88 -29.30
C ALA A 254 4.48 17.59 -29.90
N VAL A 255 3.29 17.12 -29.53
CA VAL A 255 2.00 17.64 -30.00
C VAL A 255 1.20 18.16 -28.79
N SER A 256 0.64 19.37 -28.92
CA SER A 256 -0.24 19.97 -27.91
C SER A 256 -1.51 20.54 -28.54
N GLU A 257 -2.66 20.08 -28.07
CA GLU A 257 -3.98 20.58 -28.48
C GLU A 257 -4.69 21.32 -27.32
N GLY A 258 -5.33 22.45 -27.65
CA GLY A 258 -6.20 23.17 -26.71
C GLY A 258 -5.47 23.89 -25.59
N THR A 259 -4.24 24.37 -25.83
CA THR A 259 -3.40 24.99 -24.78
C THR A 259 -3.65 26.49 -24.60
N LYS A 260 -3.74 27.03 -23.38
CA LYS A 260 -3.85 28.51 -23.25
C LYS A 260 -2.53 29.23 -23.52
N THR A 261 -1.44 28.78 -22.90
CA THR A 261 -0.14 29.46 -22.99
C THR A 261 1.01 28.47 -23.15
N ILE A 262 1.84 28.68 -24.17
CA ILE A 262 3.14 28.00 -24.35
C ILE A 262 4.26 29.04 -24.21
N THR A 263 5.20 28.83 -23.28
CA THR A 263 6.32 29.78 -23.09
C THR A 263 7.45 29.56 -24.11
N LYS A 264 7.74 28.31 -24.46
CA LYS A 264 8.73 27.94 -25.48
C LYS A 264 8.23 26.75 -26.28
N LEU A 265 8.10 26.92 -27.59
CA LEU A 265 7.78 25.88 -28.56
C LEU A 265 9.05 25.55 -29.36
N ALA A 266 9.55 24.32 -29.25
CA ALA A 266 10.77 23.86 -29.92
C ALA A 266 10.55 23.56 -31.41
N GLU A 267 11.64 23.27 -32.12
CA GLU A 267 11.62 22.91 -33.55
C GLU A 267 10.81 21.62 -33.76
N HIS A 268 10.15 21.48 -34.91
CA HIS A 268 9.31 20.33 -35.25
C HIS A 268 8.15 20.00 -34.28
N ALA A 269 7.91 20.84 -33.28
CA ALA A 269 6.79 20.69 -32.37
C ALA A 269 5.51 21.29 -33.00
N VAL A 270 4.37 20.68 -32.68
CA VAL A 270 3.06 21.08 -33.22
C VAL A 270 2.16 21.57 -32.09
N SER A 271 1.52 22.71 -32.30
CA SER A 271 0.49 23.21 -31.39
C SER A 271 -0.76 23.66 -32.12
N GLU A 272 -1.91 23.15 -31.67
CA GLU A 272 -3.23 23.50 -32.22
C GLU A 272 -4.10 24.16 -31.14
N GLY A 273 -4.80 25.25 -31.50
CA GLY A 273 -5.73 25.94 -30.62
C GLY A 273 -5.06 26.71 -29.47
N THR A 274 -3.78 27.12 -29.62
CA THR A 274 -3.04 27.78 -28.55
C THR A 274 -3.32 29.27 -28.44
N LYS A 275 -3.71 29.83 -27.29
CA LYS A 275 -3.96 31.30 -27.25
C LYS A 275 -2.69 32.14 -27.38
N THR A 276 -1.64 31.80 -26.62
CA THR A 276 -0.42 32.60 -26.56
C THR A 276 0.84 31.73 -26.63
N ILE A 277 1.78 32.09 -27.52
CA ILE A 277 3.12 31.52 -27.59
C ILE A 277 4.17 32.63 -27.34
N THR A 278 5.01 32.49 -26.32
CA THR A 278 6.03 33.52 -26.02
C THR A 278 7.26 33.41 -26.93
N LYS A 279 7.74 32.19 -27.20
CA LYS A 279 8.90 31.94 -28.08
C LYS A 279 8.60 30.75 -29.00
N LEU A 280 8.65 31.00 -30.30
CA LEU A 280 8.44 30.03 -31.36
C LEU A 280 9.77 29.77 -32.09
N ALA A 281 10.26 28.53 -32.07
CA ALA A 281 11.47 28.11 -32.76
C ALA A 281 11.23 27.89 -34.27
N GLU A 282 12.31 27.87 -35.06
CA GLU A 282 12.23 27.56 -36.50
C GLU A 282 11.58 26.19 -36.74
N HIS A 283 10.89 26.01 -37.87
CA HIS A 283 10.19 24.76 -38.21
C HIS A 283 9.08 24.26 -37.25
N ALA A 284 8.78 24.98 -36.18
CA ALA A 284 7.60 24.73 -35.35
C ALA A 284 6.31 25.05 -36.13
N VAL A 285 5.23 24.30 -35.85
CA VAL A 285 3.90 24.52 -36.42
C VAL A 285 2.94 24.97 -35.34
N SER A 286 2.20 26.03 -35.62
CA SER A 286 1.21 26.61 -34.73
C SER A 286 -0.04 26.97 -35.54
N GLU A 287 -1.16 26.32 -35.21
CA GLU A 287 -2.47 26.55 -35.83
C GLU A 287 -3.47 27.15 -34.82
N GLY A 288 -4.23 28.16 -35.24
CA GLY A 288 -5.22 28.83 -34.39
C GLY A 288 -4.61 29.67 -33.26
N THR A 289 -3.34 30.07 -33.39
CA THR A 289 -2.66 30.87 -32.36
C THR A 289 -2.97 32.36 -32.43
N LYS A 290 -3.42 32.95 -31.31
CA LYS A 290 -3.81 34.36 -31.27
C LYS A 290 -2.65 35.33 -31.09
N THR A 291 -1.63 34.97 -30.31
CA THR A 291 -0.51 35.87 -30.01
C THR A 291 0.81 35.13 -29.98
N ILE A 292 1.79 35.60 -30.77
CA ILE A 292 3.19 35.16 -30.72
C ILE A 292 4.08 36.35 -30.36
N THR A 293 4.85 36.26 -29.27
CA THR A 293 5.69 37.39 -28.80
C THR A 293 7.07 37.42 -29.47
N LYS A 294 7.67 36.26 -29.76
CA LYS A 294 8.97 36.15 -30.43
C LYS A 294 8.98 34.95 -31.36
N CYS A 295 9.36 35.16 -32.62
CA CYS A 295 9.45 34.14 -33.67
C CYS A 295 10.83 34.20 -34.34
N THR A 296 11.36 33.04 -34.68
CA THR A 296 12.53 32.86 -35.55
C THR A 296 12.06 32.00 -36.72
N ASN A 297 11.97 32.55 -37.94
CA ASN A 297 11.62 31.87 -39.21
C ASN A 297 10.70 30.61 -39.14
N SER A 298 9.53 30.72 -38.51
CA SER A 298 8.56 29.62 -38.39
C SER A 298 7.32 29.82 -39.28
N LYS A 299 6.62 28.74 -39.64
CA LYS A 299 5.31 28.79 -40.33
C LYS A 299 4.20 28.91 -39.29
N ASN A 300 3.45 30.02 -39.33
CA ASN A 300 2.25 30.22 -38.51
C ASN A 300 1.02 30.17 -39.43
N VAL A 301 0.07 29.28 -39.14
CA VAL A 301 -1.20 29.20 -39.87
C VAL A 301 -2.28 29.76 -38.93
N LEU A 302 -2.89 30.88 -39.33
CA LEU A 302 -3.89 31.59 -38.52
C LEU A 302 -5.28 30.95 -38.64
#